data_AF-A0A3Q7HPR5-F1
#
_entry.id   AF-A0A3Q7HPR5-F1
#
_cell.length_a   1.000
_cell.length_b   1.000
_cell.length_c   1.000
_cell.angle_alpha   90.00
_cell.angle_beta   90.00
_cell.angle_gamma   90.00
#
_symmetry.space_group_name_H-M   'P 1'
#
loop_
_entity.id
_entity.type
_entity.pdbx_description
1 polymer ?
#
loop_
_entity_poly.entity_id
_entity_poly.type
_entity_poly.pdbx_seq_one_letter_code
_entity_poly.pdbx_strand_id
1 'polypeptide(L)'
;EIEPDSDFTVEDFCLQAIVYIEKILKTQRVPIIVGGSNSYIEKLVEDPVFMFKYKYDCCFIWIDVEQSVLNRRVDMRVDQMVKAGLVDEVRQIFIPDADYTKGI
;
A
#
# COMPACT_ATOMS: atom_id res chain seq x y z
N GLU A 1 4.31 12.40 -3.67
CA GLU A 1 4.09 12.25 -2.23
C GLU A 1 2.64 12.65 -1.96
N ILE A 2 1.97 11.98 -1.03
CA ILE A 2 0.56 12.24 -0.69
C ILE A 2 0.59 12.88 0.69
N GLU A 3 -0.15 13.97 0.86
CA GLU A 3 -0.23 14.65 2.16
C GLU A 3 -0.95 13.72 3.16
N PRO A 4 -0.45 13.58 4.41
CA PRO A 4 -1.03 12.65 5.37
C PRO A 4 -2.52 12.87 5.62
N ASP A 5 -2.98 14.12 5.66
CA ASP A 5 -4.38 14.46 5.94
C ASP A 5 -5.27 14.47 4.68
N SER A 6 -4.74 14.04 3.53
CA SER A 6 -5.51 13.99 2.28
C SER A 6 -6.11 12.61 2.04
N ASP A 7 -7.39 12.60 1.66
CA ASP A 7 -8.06 11.39 1.21
C ASP A 7 -7.29 10.79 0.01
N PHE A 8 -6.92 9.52 0.13
CA PHE A 8 -6.35 8.76 -0.96
C PHE A 8 -7.24 7.56 -1.27
N THR A 9 -7.97 7.68 -2.38
CA THR A 9 -8.96 6.67 -2.76
C THR A 9 -8.32 5.52 -3.54
N VAL A 10 -9.07 4.43 -3.69
CA VAL A 10 -8.65 3.31 -4.54
C VAL A 10 -8.61 3.73 -6.02
N GLU A 11 -9.48 4.65 -6.44
CA GLU A 11 -9.45 5.25 -7.78
C GLU A 11 -8.17 6.06 -8.00
N ASP A 12 -7.75 6.86 -7.03
CA ASP A 12 -6.49 7.63 -7.10
C ASP A 12 -5.29 6.70 -7.27
N PHE A 13 -5.26 5.61 -6.50
CA PHE A 13 -4.25 4.56 -6.65
C PHE A 13 -4.23 3.99 -8.07
N CYS A 14 -5.38 3.57 -8.59
CA CYS A 14 -5.44 2.92 -9.91
C CYS A 14 -4.94 3.85 -11.02
N LEU A 15 -5.38 5.11 -11.00
CA LEU A 15 -4.95 6.13 -11.96
C LEU A 15 -3.43 6.37 -11.88
N GLN A 16 -2.89 6.56 -10.68
CA GLN A 16 -1.46 6.77 -10.50
C GLN A 16 -0.64 5.54 -10.90
N ALA A 17 -1.08 4.34 -10.53
CA ALA A 17 -0.41 3.08 -10.86
C ALA A 17 -0.26 2.91 -12.37
N ILE A 18 -1.33 3.12 -13.15
CA ILE A 18 -1.28 3.05 -14.62
C ILE A 18 -0.28 4.05 -15.19
N VAL A 19 -0.28 5.31 -14.70
CA VAL A 19 0.66 6.33 -15.15
C VAL A 19 2.11 5.91 -14.89
N TYR A 20 2.41 5.35 -13.73
CA TYR A 20 3.76 4.90 -13.39
C TYR A 20 4.18 3.64 -14.14
N ILE A 21 3.28 2.68 -14.33
CA ILE A 21 3.52 1.49 -15.17
C ILE A 21 3.96 1.93 -16.57
N GLU A 22 3.20 2.81 -17.21
CA GLU A 22 3.52 3.31 -18.56
C GLU A 22 4.85 4.06 -18.60
N LYS A 23 5.17 4.85 -17.57
CA LYS A 23 6.47 5.53 -17.46
C LYS A 23 7.62 4.53 -17.35
N ILE A 24 7.48 3.49 -16.53
CA ILE A 24 8.51 2.46 -16.33
C ILE A 24 8.72 1.65 -17.61
N LEU A 25 7.63 1.24 -18.27
CA LEU A 25 7.69 0.50 -19.53
C LEU A 25 8.40 1.30 -20.64
N LYS A 26 8.18 2.62 -20.73
CA LYS A 26 8.90 3.50 -21.67
C LYS A 26 10.41 3.52 -21.45
N THR A 27 10.88 3.19 -20.24
CA THR A 27 12.31 3.08 -19.92
C THR A 27 12.87 1.67 -20.16
N GLN A 28 12.11 0.77 -20.80
CA GLN A 28 12.45 -0.64 -21.02
C GLN A 28 12.72 -1.41 -19.71
N ARG A 29 12.01 -1.06 -18.65
CA ARG A 29 12.10 -1.72 -17.34
C ARG A 29 10.79 -2.44 -17.02
N VAL A 30 10.88 -3.42 -16.13
CA VAL A 30 9.72 -4.18 -15.66
C VAL A 30 9.09 -3.45 -14.47
N PRO A 31 7.80 -3.04 -14.55
CA PRO A 31 7.09 -2.48 -13.42
C PRO A 31 6.79 -3.57 -12.38
N ILE A 32 7.04 -3.27 -11.11
CA ILE A 32 6.71 -4.15 -9.99
C ILE A 32 5.84 -3.36 -9.02
N ILE A 33 4.62 -3.85 -8.80
CA ILE A 33 3.72 -3.32 -7.78
C ILE A 33 3.95 -4.14 -6.50
N VAL A 34 4.29 -3.47 -5.40
CA VAL A 34 4.55 -4.11 -4.10
C VAL A 34 3.62 -3.49 -3.07
N GLY A 35 3.01 -4.33 -2.23
CA GLY A 35 2.07 -3.86 -1.21
C GLY A 35 1.40 -5.01 -0.46
N GLY A 36 0.37 -4.69 0.32
CA GLY A 36 -0.40 -5.67 1.10
C GLY A 36 -1.92 -5.46 1.10
N SER A 37 -2.42 -4.40 0.45
CA SER A 37 -3.87 -4.18 0.36
C SER A 37 -4.45 -4.85 -0.88
N ASN A 38 -4.99 -6.05 -0.70
CA ASN A 38 -5.54 -6.84 -1.82
C ASN A 38 -6.70 -6.12 -2.52
N SER A 39 -7.50 -5.32 -1.81
CA SER A 39 -8.61 -4.58 -2.42
C SER A 39 -8.17 -3.56 -3.48
N TYR A 40 -7.00 -2.96 -3.30
CA TYR A 40 -6.43 -2.00 -4.25
C TYR A 40 -5.93 -2.72 -5.51
N ILE A 41 -5.26 -3.87 -5.34
CA ILE A 41 -4.80 -4.70 -6.45
C ILE A 41 -5.99 -5.29 -7.21
N GLU A 42 -7.00 -5.78 -6.50
CA GLU A 42 -8.23 -6.32 -7.09
C GLU A 42 -8.95 -5.25 -7.93
N LYS A 43 -9.14 -4.04 -7.39
CA LYS A 43 -9.73 -2.92 -8.13
C LYS A 43 -8.92 -2.59 -9.40
N LEU A 44 -7.60 -2.50 -9.30
CA LEU A 44 -6.74 -2.20 -10.45
C LEU A 44 -6.82 -3.28 -11.55
N VAL A 45 -6.81 -4.55 -11.15
CA VAL A 45 -6.66 -5.70 -12.05
C VAL A 45 -7.99 -6.15 -12.63
N GLU A 46 -9.06 -6.14 -11.84
CA GLU A 46 -10.37 -6.68 -12.21
C GLU A 46 -11.33 -5.63 -12.79
N ASP A 47 -11.15 -4.34 -12.49
CA ASP A 47 -12.08 -3.32 -12.96
C ASP A 47 -12.03 -3.18 -14.50
N PRO A 48 -13.17 -3.40 -15.19
CA PRO A 48 -13.24 -3.31 -16.65
C PRO A 48 -12.84 -1.94 -17.21
N VAL A 49 -12.96 -0.86 -16.44
CA VAL A 49 -12.58 0.50 -16.86
C VAL A 49 -11.09 0.56 -17.22
N PHE A 50 -10.25 -0.16 -16.48
CA PHE A 50 -8.81 -0.14 -16.72
C PHE A 50 -8.36 -1.14 -17.80
N MET A 51 -9.17 -2.17 -18.07
CA MET A 51 -8.86 -3.28 -18.98
C MET A 51 -7.46 -3.88 -18.71
N PHE A 52 -7.08 -3.96 -17.44
CA PHE A 52 -5.68 -4.18 -17.03
C PHE A 52 -5.10 -5.49 -17.57
N LYS A 53 -5.85 -6.59 -17.41
CA LYS A 53 -5.47 -7.93 -17.90
C LYS A 53 -5.34 -8.03 -19.42
N TYR A 54 -5.93 -7.11 -20.18
CA TYR A 54 -5.77 -7.04 -21.64
C TYR A 54 -4.51 -6.27 -22.04
N LYS A 55 -4.11 -5.29 -21.23
CA LYS A 55 -2.97 -4.40 -21.52
C LYS A 55 -1.63 -4.99 -21.07
N TYR A 56 -1.63 -5.77 -19.98
CA TYR A 56 -0.40 -6.21 -19.33
C TYR A 56 -0.40 -7.71 -19.09
N ASP A 57 0.74 -8.34 -19.36
CA ASP A 57 1.02 -9.71 -18.92
C ASP A 57 1.50 -9.68 -17.46
N CYS A 58 0.74 -10.31 -16.58
CA CYS A 58 0.88 -10.15 -15.13
C CYS A 58 1.43 -11.42 -14.49
N CYS A 59 2.48 -11.28 -13.68
CA CYS A 59 2.98 -12.33 -12.81
C CYS A 59 2.67 -11.99 -11.35
N PHE A 60 1.87 -12.84 -10.69
CA PHE A 60 1.54 -12.68 -9.28
C PHE A 60 2.45 -13.57 -8.43
N ILE A 61 3.23 -12.96 -7.55
CA ILE A 61 4.09 -13.65 -6.60
C ILE A 61 3.46 -13.53 -5.22
N TRP A 62 3.01 -14.66 -4.68
CA TRP A 62 2.48 -14.72 -3.32
C TRP A 62 3.58 -15.17 -2.36
N ILE A 63 3.92 -14.30 -1.41
CA ILE A 63 4.79 -14.66 -0.29
C ILE A 63 3.92 -15.19 0.84
N ASP A 64 4.11 -16.46 1.18
CA ASP A 64 3.41 -17.14 2.27
C ASP A 64 4.39 -17.56 3.37
N VAL A 65 3.90 -17.62 4.60
CA VAL A 65 4.69 -17.99 5.78
C VAL A 65 3.77 -18.60 6.85
N GLU A 66 4.32 -19.50 7.64
CA GLU A 66 3.59 -20.10 8.76
C GLU A 66 3.16 -19.02 9.78
N GLN A 67 1.93 -19.14 10.29
CA GLN A 67 1.27 -18.11 11.09
C GLN A 67 2.04 -17.78 12.39
N SER A 68 2.62 -18.76 13.07
CA SER A 68 3.41 -18.52 14.28
C SER A 68 4.70 -17.75 13.99
N VAL A 69 5.36 -18.03 12.86
CA VAL A 69 6.53 -17.27 12.38
C VAL A 69 6.13 -15.84 12.03
N LEU A 70 5.00 -15.64 11.36
CA LEU A 70 4.48 -14.30 11.04
C LEU A 70 4.21 -13.49 12.31
N ASN A 71 3.42 -14.05 13.23
CA ASN A 71 3.05 -13.38 14.48
C ASN A 71 4.29 -12.94 15.24
N ARG A 72 5.27 -13.84 15.40
CA ARG A 72 6.54 -13.53 16.06
C ARG A 72 7.28 -12.37 15.40
N ARG A 73 7.32 -12.31 14.06
CA ARG A 73 7.97 -11.20 13.34
C ARG A 73 7.21 -9.89 13.47
N VAL A 74 5.88 -9.94 13.45
CA VAL A 74 5.04 -8.75 13.61
C VAL A 74 5.23 -8.15 15.01
N ASP A 75 5.22 -8.98 16.06
CA ASP A 75 5.46 -8.54 17.44
C ASP A 75 6.84 -7.87 17.56
N MET A 76 7.89 -8.53 17.06
CA MET A 76 9.24 -7.97 17.08
C MET A 76 9.34 -6.64 16.30
N ARG A 77 8.60 -6.50 15.20
CA ARG A 77 8.59 -5.26 14.41
C ARG A 77 7.91 -4.13 15.18
N VAL A 78 6.82 -4.40 15.90
CA VAL A 78 6.16 -3.39 16.75
C VAL A 78 7.10 -2.93 17.86
N ASP A 79 7.79 -3.87 18.53
CA ASP A 79 8.80 -3.51 19.54
C ASP A 79 9.90 -2.61 18.96
N GLN A 80 10.36 -2.92 17.74
CA GLN A 80 11.36 -2.11 17.04
C GLN A 80 10.83 -0.72 16.68
N MET A 81 9.58 -0.61 16.21
CA MET A 81 8.94 0.68 15.89
C MET A 81 8.84 1.56 17.14
N VAL A 82 8.41 0.99 18.28
CA VAL A 82 8.35 1.73 19.55
C VAL A 82 9.73 2.21 19.98
N LYS A 83 10.76 1.35 19.91
CA LYS A 83 12.15 1.75 20.23
C LYS A 83 12.71 2.81 19.28
N ALA A 84 12.25 2.81 18.02
CA ALA A 84 12.64 3.79 17.01
C ALA A 84 11.93 5.14 17.17
N GLY A 85 10.97 5.27 18.09
CA GLY A 85 10.28 6.53 18.36
C GLY A 85 8.86 6.63 17.79
N LEU A 86 8.21 5.51 17.44
CA LEU A 86 6.81 5.51 16.96
C LEU A 86 5.88 6.35 17.84
N VAL A 87 6.03 6.25 19.16
CA VAL A 87 5.18 7.00 20.11
C VAL A 87 5.44 8.51 20.00
N ASP A 88 6.68 8.91 19.77
CA ASP A 88 7.04 10.32 19.62
C ASP A 88 6.55 10.88 18.28
N GLU A 89 6.60 10.08 17.20
CA GLU A 89 6.00 10.43 15.90
C GLU A 89 4.48 10.67 16.04
N VAL A 90 3.76 9.73 16.66
CA VAL A 90 2.29 9.85 16.82
C VAL A 90 1.89 11.03 17.70
N ARG A 91 2.69 11.38 18.72
CA ARG A 91 2.43 12.56 19.57
C ARG A 91 2.44 13.87 18.78
N GLN A 92 3.16 13.96 17.67
CA GLN A 92 3.24 15.19 16.87
C GLN A 92 1.94 15.48 16.10
N ILE A 93 1.16 14.44 15.79
CA ILE A 93 -0.11 14.54 15.05
C ILE A 93 -1.35 14.32 15.93
N PHE A 94 -1.14 14.08 17.23
CA PHE A 94 -2.23 13.87 18.18
C PHE A 94 -2.90 15.20 18.53
N ILE A 95 -4.21 15.26 18.32
CA ILE A 95 -5.11 16.38 18.59
C ILE A 95 -6.08 15.90 19.67
N PRO A 96 -6.06 16.51 20.86
CA PRO A 96 -7.04 16.19 21.90
C PRO A 96 -8.48 16.32 21.38
N ASP A 97 -9.34 15.38 21.76
CA ASP A 97 -10.77 15.35 21.44
C ASP A 97 -11.12 15.19 19.93
N ALA A 98 -10.15 14.87 19.07
CA ALA A 98 -10.41 14.49 17.68
C ALA A 98 -10.95 13.05 17.56
N ASP A 99 -11.77 12.80 16.53
CA ASP A 99 -12.31 11.48 16.22
C ASP A 99 -11.32 10.67 15.37
N TYR A 100 -10.66 9.70 16.00
CA TYR A 100 -9.74 8.76 15.36
C TYR A 100 -10.38 7.41 15.00
N THR A 101 -11.72 7.30 15.03
CA THR A 101 -12.42 6.04 14.71
C THR A 101 -12.49 5.77 13.21
N LYS A 102 -12.40 6.82 12.40
CA LYS A 102 -12.06 6.73 10.99
C LYS A 102 -10.54 6.81 10.95
N GLY A 103 -9.90 5.89 10.24
CA GLY A 103 -8.45 5.98 10.04
C GLY A 103 -8.07 7.31 9.39
N ILE A 104 -6.77 7.50 9.16
CA ILE A 104 -6.32 8.53 8.23
C ILE A 104 -7.00 8.30 6.88
#